data_AF-A0AAW8AXT4-F1
#
_entry.id   AF-A0AAW8AXT4-F1
#
_cell.length_a   1.000
_cell.length_b   1.000
_cell.length_c   1.000
_cell.angle_alpha   90.00
_cell.angle_beta   90.00
_cell.angle_gamma   90.00
#
_symmetry.space_group_name_H-M   'P 1'
#
loop_
_entity.id
_entity.type
_entity.pdbx_description
1 polymer ?
#
loop_
_entity_poly.entity_id
_entity_poly.type
_entity_poly.pdbx_seq_one_letter_code
_entity_poly.pdbx_strand_id
1 'polypeptide(L)' 'MTETNHGSNVKGIETTATYKHDSKTFTIHTPHKLAQKEYIGNAALHGQMATVFAKLIIDGKDYGVNAFVV' A
#
# COMPACT_ATOMS: atom_id res chain seq x y z
N MET A 1 -6.67 4.06 1.01
CA MET A 1 -5.68 4.55 2.00
C MET A 1 -5.78 3.74 3.28
N THR A 2 -6.92 3.82 3.97
CA THR A 2 -7.23 3.14 5.24
C THR A 2 -6.90 1.66 5.24
N GLU A 3 -6.31 1.21 6.35
CA GLU A 3 -6.15 -0.19 6.74
C GLU A 3 -6.99 -0.48 7.99
N THR A 4 -7.29 -1.75 8.26
CA THR A 4 -8.08 -2.16 9.44
C THR A 4 -7.56 -1.53 10.74
N ASN A 5 -6.24 -1.51 10.96
CA ASN A 5 -5.64 -0.91 12.17
C ASN A 5 -5.24 0.57 12.03
N HIS A 6 -5.25 1.14 10.82
CA HIS A 6 -4.71 2.48 10.55
C HIS A 6 -5.64 3.27 9.64
N GLY A 7 -6.47 4.11 10.26
CA GLY A 7 -7.25 5.15 9.56
C GLY A 7 -6.61 6.52 9.72
N SER A 8 -6.66 7.07 10.94
CA SER A 8 -6.15 8.42 11.25
C SER A 8 -4.62 8.50 11.22
N ASN A 9 -3.92 7.48 11.73
CA ASN A 9 -2.46 7.44 11.72
C ASN A 9 -1.91 6.91 10.39
N VAL A 10 -1.95 7.75 9.36
CA VAL A 10 -1.49 7.37 8.00
C VAL A 10 -0.02 6.97 7.99
N LYS A 11 0.84 7.59 8.82
CA LYS A 11 2.26 7.19 8.92
C LYS A 11 2.43 5.76 9.44
N GLY A 12 1.44 5.25 10.16
CA GLY A 12 1.42 3.93 10.78
C GLY A 12 1.10 2.78 9.82
N ILE A 13 0.57 3.04 8.62
CA ILE A 13 0.16 1.97 7.69
C ILE A 13 1.28 0.98 7.41
N GLU A 14 0.91 -0.26 7.09
CA GLU A 14 1.82 -1.39 7.06
C GLU A 14 1.94 -2.03 5.68
N THR A 15 1.03 -1.71 4.74
CA THR A 15 1.20 -2.09 3.32
C THR A 15 2.51 -1.48 2.78
N THR A 16 3.33 -2.30 2.12
CA THR A 16 4.61 -1.88 1.55
C THR A 16 4.57 -1.87 0.02
N ALA A 17 5.41 -1.03 -0.57
CA ALA A 17 5.73 -0.97 -1.99
C ALA A 17 7.25 -1.08 -2.13
N THR A 18 7.76 -2.28 -2.36
CA THR A 18 9.20 -2.52 -2.46
C THR A 18 9.67 -2.43 -3.91
N TYR A 19 10.60 -1.53 -4.21
CA TYR A 19 11.16 -1.37 -5.55
C TYR A 19 12.11 -2.52 -5.91
N LYS A 20 11.98 -3.00 -7.15
CA LYS A 20 12.79 -4.05 -7.77
C LYS A 20 13.59 -3.45 -8.91
N HIS A 21 14.90 -3.28 -8.72
CA HIS A 21 15.80 -2.62 -9.69
C HIS A 21 15.92 -3.37 -11.01
N ASP A 22 15.91 -4.70 -10.97
CA ASP A 22 16.04 -5.60 -12.11
C ASP A 22 14.87 -5.46 -13.10
N SER A 23 13.65 -5.47 -12.60
CA SER A 23 12.43 -5.37 -13.41
C SER A 23 11.90 -3.94 -13.53
N LYS A 24 12.43 -2.99 -12.77
CA LYS A 24 11.90 -1.61 -12.62
C LYS A 24 10.42 -1.60 -12.19
N THR A 25 10.06 -2.51 -11.29
CA THR A 25 8.69 -2.64 -10.79
C THR A 25 8.62 -2.45 -9.28
N PHE A 26 7.40 -2.32 -8.75
CA PHE A 26 7.13 -2.34 -7.32
C PHE A 26 6.36 -3.60 -6.96
N THR A 27 6.75 -4.25 -5.87
CA THR A 27 5.91 -5.28 -5.23
C THR A 27 5.06 -4.62 -4.16
N ILE A 28 3.74 -4.61 -4.36
CA ILE A 28 2.77 -4.17 -3.36
C ILE A 28 2.44 -5.37 -2.46
N HIS A 29 2.66 -5.24 -1.16
CA HIS A 29 2.47 -6.34 -0.22
C HIS A 29 1.76 -5.91 1.07
N THR A 30 0.75 -6.69 1.45
CA THR A 30 0.06 -6.59 2.74
C THR A 30 0.64 -7.67 3.67
N PRO A 31 1.37 -7.32 4.74
CA PRO A 31 2.13 -8.28 5.55
C PRO A 31 1.26 -9.18 6.45
N HIS A 32 0.06 -8.73 6.82
CA HIS A 32 -0.89 -9.50 7.62
C HIS A 32 -2.31 -8.97 7.45
N LYS A 33 -3.30 -9.74 7.92
CA LYS A 33 -4.73 -9.44 7.77
C LYS A 33 -5.13 -8.04 8.26
N LEU A 34 -4.59 -7.57 9.39
CA LEU A 34 -4.93 -6.25 9.94
C LEU A 34 -4.33 -5.05 9.18
N ALA A 35 -3.46 -5.31 8.19
CA ALA A 35 -2.92 -4.30 7.27
C ALA A 35 -3.71 -4.27 5.94
N GLN A 36 -4.78 -5.05 5.81
CA GLN A 36 -5.65 -5.06 4.64
C GLN A 36 -6.27 -3.68 4.43
N LYS A 37 -6.32 -3.24 3.16
CA LYS A 37 -7.05 -2.03 2.79
C LYS A 37 -8.55 -2.23 3.01
N GLU A 38 -9.16 -1.32 3.75
CA GLU A 38 -10.55 -1.42 4.18
C GLU A 38 -11.30 -0.11 3.93
N TYR A 39 -12.62 -0.20 3.81
CA TYR A 39 -13.51 0.94 3.49
C TYR A 39 -13.19 1.62 2.15
N ILE A 40 -12.71 0.84 1.17
CA ILE A 40 -12.35 1.36 -0.15
C ILE A 40 -13.59 1.38 -1.04
N GLY A 41 -14.12 2.58 -1.31
CA GLY A 41 -15.29 2.78 -2.17
C GLY A 41 -15.11 2.12 -3.54
N ASN A 42 -16.18 1.50 -4.05
CA ASN A 42 -16.24 0.72 -5.30
C ASN A 42 -15.36 -0.53 -5.41
N ALA A 43 -14.36 -0.72 -4.54
CA ALA A 43 -13.38 -1.80 -4.67
C ALA A 43 -13.98 -3.21 -4.53
N ALA A 44 -15.13 -3.35 -3.86
CA ALA A 44 -15.76 -4.65 -3.65
C ALA A 44 -16.34 -5.28 -4.94
N LEU A 45 -16.74 -4.47 -5.93
CA LEU A 45 -17.44 -4.99 -7.12
C LEU A 45 -17.06 -4.32 -8.44
N HIS A 46 -16.77 -3.02 -8.43
CA HIS A 46 -16.63 -2.23 -9.68
C HIS A 46 -15.24 -1.64 -9.90
N GLY A 47 -14.38 -1.66 -8.88
CA GLY A 47 -13.03 -1.10 -8.99
C GLY A 47 -12.19 -1.86 -10.03
N GLN A 48 -11.60 -1.13 -10.97
CA GLN A 48 -10.68 -1.68 -11.98
C GLN A 48 -9.23 -1.25 -11.74
N MET A 49 -9.03 -0.11 -11.07
CA MET A 49 -7.75 0.42 -10.62
C MET A 49 -7.97 1.19 -9.32
N ALA A 50 -6.91 1.36 -8.52
CA ALA A 50 -6.95 2.13 -7.29
C ALA A 50 -5.65 2.91 -7.04
N THR A 51 -5.78 4.08 -6.42
CA THR A 51 -4.64 4.74 -5.77
C THR A 51 -4.41 4.09 -4.41
N VAL A 52 -3.40 3.23 -4.33
CA VAL A 52 -2.98 2.53 -3.11
C VAL A 52 -1.90 3.33 -2.40
N PHE A 53 -2.09 3.57 -1.11
CA PHE A 53 -1.09 4.19 -0.25
C PHE A 53 -0.29 3.09 0.46
N ALA A 54 1.04 3.11 0.30
CA ALA A 54 1.95 2.11 0.85
C ALA A 54 3.30 2.74 1.23
N LYS A 55 4.03 2.11 2.15
CA LYS A 55 5.40 2.50 2.52
C LYS A 55 6.36 2.13 1.40
N LEU A 56 7.03 3.14 0.83
CA LEU A 56 8.01 2.94 -0.22
C LEU A 56 9.31 2.38 0.39
N ILE A 57 9.71 1.21 -0.06
CA ILE A 57 10.96 0.56 0.35
C ILE A 57 11.89 0.48 -0.84
N ILE A 58 13.08 1.08 -0.73
CA ILE A 58 14.16 1.00 -1.73
C ILE A 58 15.42 0.56 -1.00
N ASP A 59 16.02 -0.54 -1.46
CA ASP A 59 17.26 -1.10 -0.89
C ASP A 59 17.20 -1.27 0.65
N GLY A 60 16.03 -1.72 1.14
CA GLY A 60 15.78 -1.95 2.57
C GLY A 60 15.47 -0.69 3.39
N LYS A 61 15.54 0.51 2.80
CA LYS A 61 15.20 1.76 3.47
C LYS A 61 13.73 2.13 3.24
N ASP A 62 13.03 2.44 4.33
CA ASP A 62 11.66 2.99 4.31
C ASP A 62 11.70 4.52 4.05
N TYR A 63 11.08 4.94 2.96
CA TYR A 63 10.95 6.34 2.54
C TYR A 63 9.60 6.95 2.91
N GLY A 64 8.79 6.23 3.69
CA GLY A 64 7.48 6.63 4.13
C GLY A 64 6.38 6.39 3.10
N VAL A 65 5.20 6.91 3.41
CA VAL A 65 3.97 6.64 2.67
C VAL A 65 3.96 7.39 1.34
N ASN A 66 3.77 6.64 0.26
CA ASN A 66 3.62 7.15 -1.10
C ASN A 66 2.35 6.58 -1.75
N ALA A 67 1.92 7.18 -2.85
CA ALA A 67 0.73 6.80 -3.60
C ALA A 67 1.13 6.07 -4.90
N PHE A 68 0.48 4.95 -5.18
CA PHE A 68 0.73 4.09 -6.34
C PHE A 68 -0.60 3.83 -7.06
N VAL A 69 -0.58 3.84 -8.39
CA VAL A 69 -1.71 3.32 -9.18
C VAL A 69 -1.50 1.82 -9.35
N VAL A 70 -2.52 1.04 -8.97
CA VAL A 70 -2.53 -0.43 -9.03
C VAL A 70 -3.78 -0.88 -9.75
#